data_AF-A0A8M1KMK4-F1
#
_entry.id   AF-A0A8M1KMK4-F1
#
_cell.length_a   1.000
_cell.length_b   1.000
_cell.length_c   1.000
_cell.angle_alpha   90.00
_cell.angle_beta   90.00
_cell.angle_gamma   90.00
#
_symmetry.space_group_name_H-M   'P 1'
#
loop_
_entity.id
_entity.type
_entity.pdbx_description
1 polymer ?
#
loop_
_entity_poly.entity_id
_entity_poly.type
_entity_poly.pdbx_seq_one_letter_code
_entity_poly.pdbx_strand_id
1 'polypeptide(L)'
;MLLSDDTETQLCHLEALAKEVCEVEAEVQHCQEVLGVGGAGLGGGGAGLVGETLGTLEERLRLLNTMLVPRCQDMTDRLQELTTYQAELRRLSSALSDSRSQLQQKMIGSLDRPTSRQMETVLESEDSLREFEQRVQDLRSRGDTLQLDQASCQELLKLQDSYEELVQMVGCRRGELTQEVALKARYERALQDLAELVHTAQDKMAADQKMSVGSVIEVQVLLDKHKEFFQALEAHVVLTESWFGRVRGVLSPRELQAQEDTVGRANTALKQAHRRGVELEAVLEAWSRLVGNYQALCRTLEQVESSIPTAGLVEETEDRLSERIALYQCLKGSLSERQQQLYQVLEEGKRLLVVGVCCAALERDLETLGDRWLNTHTKLNKDTHRLDSTLKAWSRYQRECAELSQWLGSALDRLEFWNTQSVTVPQELESVRDHLHAFLEFSKEVDTRSSLHASVLSLGAQLLRLKKVDVAALRAQMARVDTQWADLLTRIPLVQEKLHQLQMEKLASRHAITELMSWISLMENAIQEDQGSEVTQEDHRSLTAAVGSEVIYSFLQKYKGFRIELSSKQLTVDFVNQSVLAMSSEDVEGRRRDKTDFAERLGAMNRRWQILQGLIAEK
;
A
#
# COMPACT_ATOMS: atom_id res chain seq x y z
N MET A 1 98.01 -10.05 17.24
CA MET A 1 99.18 -10.93 17.50
C MET A 1 99.25 -11.03 19.00
N LEU A 2 98.85 -12.17 19.55
CA LEU A 2 98.58 -12.34 20.98
C LEU A 2 98.97 -13.77 21.39
N LEU A 3 100.24 -14.06 21.25
CA LEU A 3 100.88 -14.74 22.38
C LEU A 3 101.22 -13.57 23.29
N SER A 4 100.91 -13.66 24.59
CA SER A 4 101.57 -12.73 25.50
C SER A 4 103.05 -12.94 25.23
N ASP A 5 103.73 -11.94 24.67
CA ASP A 5 105.17 -12.00 24.34
C ASP A 5 105.93 -12.55 25.56
N ASP A 6 105.40 -12.27 26.75
CA ASP A 6 105.80 -12.79 28.05
C ASP A 6 105.70 -14.33 28.19
N THR A 7 104.63 -15.00 27.72
CA THR A 7 104.47 -16.47 27.84
C THR A 7 105.34 -17.26 26.86
N GLU A 8 105.51 -16.78 25.64
CA GLU A 8 106.35 -17.43 24.62
C GLU A 8 107.83 -17.21 24.92
N THR A 9 108.20 -16.01 25.39
CA THR A 9 109.55 -15.76 25.91
C THR A 9 109.84 -16.54 27.18
N GLN A 10 108.88 -16.69 28.11
CA GLN A 10 109.04 -17.53 29.29
C GLN A 10 109.22 -19.02 28.92
N LEU A 11 108.52 -19.53 27.90
CA LEU A 11 108.73 -20.90 27.43
C LEU A 11 110.14 -21.06 26.84
N CYS A 12 110.56 -20.16 25.95
CA CYS A 12 111.91 -20.17 25.38
C CYS A 12 113.01 -20.13 26.48
N HIS A 13 112.81 -19.36 27.56
CA HIS A 13 113.73 -19.34 28.69
C HIS A 13 113.71 -20.65 29.49
N LEU A 14 112.54 -21.25 29.72
CA LEU A 14 112.42 -22.52 30.44
C LEU A 14 112.95 -23.70 29.62
N GLU A 15 112.76 -23.71 28.30
CA GLU A 15 113.32 -24.70 27.38
C GLU A 15 114.85 -24.58 27.28
N ALA A 16 115.37 -23.35 27.21
CA ALA A 16 116.80 -23.10 27.27
C ALA A 16 117.40 -23.59 28.61
N LEU A 17 116.74 -23.27 29.72
CA LEU A 17 117.13 -23.74 31.05
C LEU A 17 117.05 -25.27 31.18
N ALA A 18 116.00 -25.91 30.65
CA ALA A 18 115.86 -27.36 30.64
C ALA A 18 116.96 -28.03 29.81
N LYS A 19 117.32 -27.43 28.68
CA LYS A 19 118.41 -27.89 27.82
C LYS A 19 119.77 -27.76 28.51
N GLU A 20 120.05 -26.61 29.15
CA GLU A 20 121.26 -26.41 29.94
C GLU A 20 121.34 -27.40 31.11
N VAL A 21 120.23 -27.68 31.79
CA VAL A 21 120.16 -28.66 32.87
C VAL A 21 120.44 -30.08 32.37
N CYS A 22 119.92 -30.47 31.21
CA CYS A 22 120.22 -31.76 30.57
C CYS A 22 121.69 -31.87 30.14
N GLU A 23 122.28 -30.80 29.60
CA GLU A 23 123.70 -30.77 29.22
C GLU A 23 124.60 -30.91 30.45
N VAL A 24 124.27 -30.21 31.56
CA VAL A 24 125.00 -30.35 32.83
C VAL A 24 124.78 -31.72 33.46
N GLU A 25 123.58 -32.30 33.39
CA GLU A 25 123.29 -33.67 33.86
C GLU A 25 124.12 -34.71 33.09
N ALA A 26 124.20 -34.60 31.76
CA ALA A 26 125.01 -35.47 30.91
C ALA A 26 126.52 -35.32 31.20
N GLU A 27 127.00 -34.09 31.44
CA GLU A 27 128.39 -33.85 31.79
C GLU A 27 128.73 -34.39 33.20
N VAL A 28 127.80 -34.30 34.14
CA VAL A 28 127.93 -34.91 35.48
C VAL A 28 127.93 -36.43 35.41
N GLN A 29 127.08 -37.05 34.58
CA GLN A 29 127.12 -38.49 34.30
C GLN A 29 128.43 -38.91 33.63
N HIS A 30 128.92 -38.14 32.66
CA HIS A 30 130.20 -38.38 32.02
C HIS A 30 131.37 -38.29 33.02
N CYS A 31 131.36 -37.30 33.91
CA CYS A 31 132.31 -37.21 35.02
C CYS A 31 132.23 -38.41 35.96
N GLN A 32 131.04 -38.92 36.27
CA GLN A 32 130.88 -40.14 37.07
C GLN A 32 131.38 -41.40 36.34
N GLU A 33 131.15 -41.56 35.04
CA GLU A 33 131.63 -42.69 34.22
C GLU A 33 133.15 -42.71 34.09
N VAL A 34 133.76 -41.54 33.84
CA VAL A 34 135.22 -41.37 33.75
C VAL A 34 135.88 -41.68 35.09
N LEU A 35 135.24 -41.31 36.22
CA LEU A 35 135.70 -41.67 37.56
C LEU A 35 135.46 -43.16 37.90
N GLY A 36 134.45 -43.80 37.31
CA GLY A 36 134.09 -45.20 37.53
C GLY A 36 134.92 -46.24 36.77
N VAL A 37 135.43 -45.91 35.57
CA VAL A 37 136.08 -46.89 34.66
C VAL A 37 137.62 -46.93 34.79
N GLY A 38 138.26 -45.99 35.49
CA GLY A 38 139.72 -45.91 35.63
C GLY A 38 140.29 -45.88 37.05
N GLY A 39 139.45 -45.98 38.08
CA GLY A 39 139.79 -45.75 39.49
C GLY A 39 140.42 -46.93 40.23
N ALA A 40 141.56 -47.46 39.76
CA ALA A 40 142.40 -48.40 40.52
C ALA A 40 143.87 -47.96 40.52
N GLY A 41 144.12 -46.72 40.97
CA GLY A 41 145.47 -46.16 41.03
C GLY A 41 145.67 -44.87 41.84
N LEU A 42 144.65 -44.36 42.54
CA LEU A 42 144.78 -43.16 43.39
C LEU A 42 144.26 -43.47 44.80
N GLY A 43 145.17 -43.44 45.77
CA GLY A 43 144.89 -43.77 47.16
C GLY A 43 143.97 -42.75 47.84
N GLY A 44 142.97 -43.28 48.55
CA GLY A 44 142.49 -42.82 49.86
C GLY A 44 142.01 -41.37 50.00
N GLY A 45 140.69 -41.17 50.03
CA GLY A 45 140.02 -40.03 50.68
C GLY A 45 139.28 -39.06 49.77
N GLY A 46 139.86 -38.71 48.60
CA GLY A 46 139.28 -37.71 47.69
C GLY A 46 138.22 -38.24 46.72
N ALA A 47 138.31 -39.52 46.33
CA ALA A 47 137.41 -40.11 45.33
C ALA A 47 135.97 -40.34 45.85
N GLY A 48 135.79 -40.58 47.15
CA GLY A 48 134.46 -40.80 47.76
C GLY A 48 133.66 -39.50 47.95
N LEU A 49 134.34 -38.41 48.37
CA LEU A 49 133.73 -37.09 48.51
C LEU A 49 133.31 -36.50 47.16
N VAL A 50 134.11 -36.69 46.11
CA VAL A 50 133.78 -36.27 44.74
C VAL A 50 132.62 -37.10 44.17
N GLY A 51 132.55 -38.40 44.49
CA GLY A 51 131.41 -39.26 44.13
C GLY A 51 130.10 -38.88 44.83
N GLU A 52 130.12 -38.59 46.13
CA GLU A 52 128.94 -38.13 46.89
C GLU A 52 128.47 -36.74 46.45
N THR A 53 129.38 -35.81 46.15
CA THR A 53 129.01 -34.48 45.65
C THR A 53 128.46 -34.52 44.23
N LEU A 54 129.01 -35.38 43.36
CA LEU A 54 128.45 -35.61 42.02
C LEU A 54 127.10 -36.33 42.09
N GLY A 55 126.91 -37.28 43.00
CA GLY A 55 125.62 -37.96 43.20
C GLY A 55 124.53 -37.06 43.76
N THR A 56 124.86 -36.18 44.73
CA THR A 56 123.93 -35.16 45.25
C THR A 56 123.62 -34.07 44.24
N LEU A 57 124.57 -33.70 43.38
CA LEU A 57 124.34 -32.78 42.26
C LEU A 57 123.43 -33.43 41.21
N GLU A 58 123.65 -34.70 40.87
CA GLU A 58 122.80 -35.47 39.95
C GLU A 58 121.36 -35.60 40.48
N GLU A 59 121.15 -35.91 41.75
CA GLU A 59 119.80 -35.96 42.34
C GLU A 59 119.07 -34.60 42.27
N ARG A 60 119.79 -33.49 42.49
CA ARG A 60 119.21 -32.14 42.41
C ARG A 60 118.93 -31.72 40.97
N LEU A 61 119.81 -32.05 40.03
CA LEU A 61 119.60 -31.83 38.61
C LEU A 61 118.42 -32.68 38.11
N ARG A 62 118.33 -33.94 38.52
CA ARG A 62 117.21 -34.83 38.20
C ARG A 62 115.90 -34.32 38.78
N LEU A 63 115.86 -33.86 40.04
CA LEU A 63 114.68 -33.22 40.65
C LEU A 63 114.27 -31.96 39.89
N LEU A 64 115.23 -31.10 39.54
CA LEU A 64 114.99 -29.91 38.75
C LEU A 64 114.45 -30.26 37.36
N ASN A 65 115.00 -31.27 36.70
CA ASN A 65 114.57 -31.77 35.40
C ASN A 65 113.16 -32.38 35.47
N THR A 66 112.84 -33.15 36.52
CA THR A 66 111.49 -33.69 36.77
C THR A 66 110.44 -32.62 37.07
N MET A 67 110.84 -31.38 37.40
CA MET A 67 109.91 -30.25 37.58
C MET A 67 109.88 -29.33 36.36
N LEU A 68 111.01 -29.15 35.67
CA LEU A 68 111.13 -28.31 34.47
C LEU A 68 110.48 -28.96 33.25
N VAL A 69 110.69 -30.27 33.02
CA VAL A 69 110.14 -30.96 31.85
C VAL A 69 108.61 -30.96 31.84
N PRO A 70 107.91 -31.33 32.93
CA PRO A 70 106.45 -31.26 32.95
C PRO A 70 105.92 -29.83 32.87
N ARG A 71 106.67 -28.85 33.38
CA ARG A 71 106.27 -27.43 33.32
C ARG A 71 106.50 -26.80 31.95
N CYS A 72 107.55 -27.20 31.23
CA CYS A 72 107.71 -26.86 29.82
C CYS A 72 106.60 -27.51 29.00
N GLN A 73 106.36 -28.82 29.19
CA GLN A 73 105.30 -29.54 28.50
C GLN A 73 103.91 -28.93 28.75
N ASP A 74 103.56 -28.64 30.01
CA ASP A 74 102.31 -27.96 30.38
C ASP A 74 102.18 -26.57 29.72
N MET A 75 103.28 -25.81 29.64
CA MET A 75 103.28 -24.49 29.02
C MET A 75 103.26 -24.56 27.48
N THR A 76 103.89 -25.58 26.88
CA THR A 76 103.80 -25.91 25.44
C THR A 76 102.38 -26.34 25.09
N ASP A 77 101.77 -27.24 25.87
CA ASP A 77 100.39 -27.70 25.71
C ASP A 77 99.42 -26.52 25.85
N ARG A 78 99.63 -25.63 26.83
CA ARG A 78 98.85 -24.41 27.02
C ARG A 78 98.99 -23.40 25.89
N LEU A 79 100.21 -23.20 25.36
CA LEU A 79 100.43 -22.34 24.18
C LEU A 79 99.80 -22.94 22.91
N GLN A 80 99.81 -24.27 22.79
CA GLN A 80 99.12 -24.99 21.71
C GLN A 80 97.60 -24.87 21.83
N GLU A 81 97.04 -24.94 23.04
CA GLU A 81 95.62 -24.70 23.30
C GLU A 81 95.21 -23.24 23.04
N LEU A 82 96.04 -22.25 23.39
CA LEU A 82 95.77 -20.84 23.09
C LEU A 82 95.85 -20.54 21.59
N THR A 83 96.81 -21.12 20.88
CA THR A 83 96.93 -20.95 19.41
C THR A 83 95.79 -21.65 18.67
N THR A 84 95.37 -22.85 19.09
CA THR A 84 94.19 -23.52 18.54
C THR A 84 92.90 -22.76 18.85
N TYR A 85 92.74 -22.27 20.09
CA TYR A 85 91.64 -21.39 20.48
C TYR A 85 91.57 -20.15 19.60
N GLN A 86 92.69 -19.47 19.36
CA GLN A 86 92.70 -18.26 18.55
C GLN A 86 92.51 -18.53 17.05
N ALA A 87 92.99 -19.66 16.54
CA ALA A 87 92.70 -20.11 15.18
C ALA A 87 91.20 -20.41 15.00
N GLU A 88 90.57 -21.07 15.98
CA GLU A 88 89.13 -21.34 15.98
C GLU A 88 88.30 -20.07 16.12
N LEU A 89 88.71 -19.13 16.97
CA LEU A 89 88.05 -17.84 17.15
C LEU A 89 88.08 -17.03 15.84
N ARG A 90 89.23 -16.96 15.15
CA ARG A 90 89.31 -16.31 13.83
C ARG A 90 88.46 -17.01 12.77
N ARG A 91 88.47 -18.35 12.77
CA ARG A 91 87.67 -19.16 11.83
C ARG A 91 86.17 -18.97 12.06
N LEU A 92 85.72 -18.89 13.31
CA LEU A 92 84.32 -18.66 13.64
C LEU A 92 83.92 -17.21 13.34
N SER A 93 84.77 -16.23 13.63
CA SER A 93 84.55 -14.83 13.22
C SER A 93 84.41 -14.68 11.70
N SER A 94 85.25 -15.34 10.90
CA SER A 94 85.13 -15.32 9.44
C SER A 94 83.86 -16.03 8.97
N ALA A 95 83.56 -17.21 9.51
CA ALA A 95 82.35 -17.97 9.14
C ALA A 95 81.06 -17.23 9.51
N LEU A 96 81.04 -16.49 10.62
CA LEU A 96 79.90 -15.68 11.05
C LEU A 96 79.73 -14.43 10.16
N SER A 97 80.83 -13.80 9.75
CA SER A 97 80.80 -12.70 8.77
C SER A 97 80.31 -13.17 7.39
N ASP A 98 80.72 -14.36 6.96
CA ASP A 98 80.22 -14.98 5.72
C ASP A 98 78.73 -15.29 5.84
N SER A 99 78.31 -15.89 6.96
CA SER A 99 76.90 -16.14 7.27
C SER A 99 76.06 -14.85 7.24
N ARG A 100 76.58 -13.75 7.80
CA ARG A 100 75.94 -12.42 7.73
C ARG A 100 75.63 -12.01 6.30
N SER A 101 76.62 -12.08 5.42
CA SER A 101 76.44 -11.70 4.01
C SER A 101 75.46 -12.63 3.29
N GLN A 102 75.52 -13.93 3.56
CA GLN A 102 74.62 -14.93 2.97
C GLN A 102 73.18 -14.73 3.45
N LEU A 103 72.97 -14.47 4.74
CA LEU A 103 71.66 -14.18 5.30
C LEU A 103 71.08 -12.90 4.71
N GLN A 104 71.87 -11.83 4.63
CA GLN A 104 71.44 -10.59 3.98
C GLN A 104 71.05 -10.80 2.51
N GLN A 105 71.85 -11.56 1.76
CA GLN A 105 71.54 -11.87 0.36
C GLN A 105 70.31 -12.77 0.19
N LYS A 106 70.15 -13.78 1.06
CA LYS A 106 68.97 -14.66 1.09
C LYS A 106 67.71 -13.87 1.40
N MET A 107 67.76 -12.99 2.39
CA MET A 107 66.62 -12.12 2.74
C MET A 107 66.25 -11.21 1.58
N ILE A 108 67.21 -10.52 0.96
CA ILE A 108 66.95 -9.65 -0.20
C ILE A 108 66.35 -10.46 -1.37
N GLY A 109 66.93 -11.62 -1.69
CA GLY A 109 66.43 -12.47 -2.77
C GLY A 109 65.08 -13.14 -2.49
N SER A 110 64.60 -13.11 -1.25
CA SER A 110 63.30 -13.64 -0.84
C SER A 110 62.17 -12.60 -0.89
N LEU A 111 62.48 -11.31 -0.98
CA LEU A 111 61.49 -10.21 -0.94
C LEU A 111 60.38 -10.33 -1.97
N ASP A 112 60.69 -10.87 -3.16
CA ASP A 112 59.73 -11.05 -4.25
C ASP A 112 58.90 -12.35 -4.14
N ARG A 113 59.20 -13.20 -3.15
CA ARG A 113 58.50 -14.47 -2.94
C ARG A 113 57.29 -14.28 -2.04
N PRO A 114 56.28 -15.17 -2.10
CA PRO A 114 55.15 -15.14 -1.17
C PRO A 114 55.61 -15.20 0.29
N THR A 115 54.85 -14.56 1.17
CA THR A 115 55.13 -14.49 2.62
C THR A 115 55.35 -15.86 3.26
N SER A 116 54.68 -16.91 2.77
CA SER A 116 54.90 -18.29 3.23
C SER A 116 56.31 -18.81 2.94
N ARG A 117 56.84 -18.54 1.74
CA ARG A 117 58.21 -18.91 1.37
C ARG A 117 59.24 -18.03 2.05
N GLN A 118 58.92 -16.77 2.31
CA GLN A 118 59.77 -15.90 3.12
C GLN A 118 59.87 -16.42 4.56
N MET A 119 58.77 -16.95 5.12
CA MET A 119 58.75 -17.54 6.46
C MET A 119 59.61 -18.80 6.54
N GLU A 120 59.50 -19.68 5.54
CA GLU A 120 60.38 -20.86 5.42
C GLU A 120 61.86 -20.46 5.39
N THR A 121 62.24 -19.47 4.58
CA THR A 121 63.64 -19.00 4.53
C THR A 121 64.14 -18.39 5.84
N VAL A 122 63.26 -17.74 6.61
CA VAL A 122 63.58 -17.20 7.94
C VAL A 122 63.77 -18.35 8.94
N LEU A 123 62.91 -19.36 8.92
CA LEU A 123 63.05 -20.55 9.78
C LEU A 123 64.36 -21.30 9.50
N GLU A 124 64.70 -21.51 8.22
CA GLU A 124 65.98 -22.11 7.83
C GLU A 124 67.18 -21.30 8.33
N SER A 125 67.08 -19.96 8.32
CA SER A 125 68.13 -19.09 8.86
C SER A 125 68.25 -19.16 10.39
N GLU A 126 67.13 -19.29 11.10
CA GLU A 126 67.13 -19.48 12.56
C GLU A 126 67.78 -20.80 12.94
N ASP A 127 67.46 -21.88 12.22
CA ASP A 127 68.07 -23.19 12.44
C ASP A 127 69.58 -23.16 12.16
N SER A 128 70.02 -22.46 11.11
CA SER A 128 71.44 -22.28 10.79
C SER A 128 72.19 -21.49 11.87
N LEU A 129 71.53 -20.52 12.53
CA LEU A 129 72.14 -19.74 13.62
C LEU A 129 72.27 -20.54 14.93
N ARG A 130 71.47 -21.60 15.16
CA ARG A 130 71.63 -22.47 16.33
C ARG A 130 72.97 -23.22 16.35
N GLU A 131 73.51 -23.57 15.19
CA GLU A 131 74.85 -24.19 15.12
C GLU A 131 75.95 -23.22 15.58
N PHE A 132 75.79 -21.93 15.28
CA PHE A 132 76.71 -20.89 15.76
C PHE A 132 76.56 -20.64 17.26
N GLU A 133 75.33 -20.70 17.79
CA GLU A 133 75.05 -20.61 19.24
C GLU A 133 75.88 -21.62 20.03
N GLN A 134 75.83 -22.89 19.64
CA GLN A 134 76.57 -23.97 20.28
C GLN A 134 78.08 -23.73 20.22
N ARG A 135 78.61 -23.36 19.05
CA ARG A 135 80.06 -23.13 18.87
C ARG A 135 80.58 -21.90 19.62
N VAL A 136 79.79 -20.83 19.71
CA VAL A 136 80.12 -19.62 20.49
C VAL A 136 80.07 -19.93 21.99
N GLN A 137 79.12 -20.76 22.44
CA GLN A 137 79.02 -21.22 23.82
C GLN A 137 80.20 -22.13 24.21
N ASP A 138 80.59 -23.06 23.34
CA ASP A 138 81.76 -23.93 23.55
C ASP A 138 83.05 -23.12 23.63
N LEU A 139 83.26 -22.17 22.71
CA LEU A 139 84.40 -21.25 22.77
C LEU A 139 84.41 -20.44 24.06
N ARG A 140 83.24 -19.92 24.49
CA ARG A 140 83.14 -19.17 25.74
C ARG A 140 83.55 -20.02 26.95
N SER A 141 83.02 -21.24 27.06
CA SER A 141 83.34 -22.13 28.18
C SER A 141 84.82 -22.51 28.23
N ARG A 142 85.44 -22.73 27.06
CA ARG A 142 86.90 -22.96 26.95
C ARG A 142 87.70 -21.71 27.29
N GLY A 143 87.24 -20.54 26.86
CA GLY A 143 87.86 -19.26 27.18
C GLY A 143 87.88 -18.97 28.68
N ASP A 144 86.80 -19.30 29.39
CA ASP A 144 86.69 -19.16 30.85
C ASP A 144 87.71 -20.05 31.59
N THR A 145 88.03 -21.24 31.04
CA THR A 145 89.04 -22.16 31.63
C THR A 145 90.49 -21.76 31.35
N LEU A 146 90.77 -21.07 30.23
CA LEU A 146 92.13 -20.80 29.73
C LEU A 146 92.80 -19.53 30.30
N GLN A 147 92.08 -18.73 31.10
CA GLN A 147 92.55 -17.44 31.62
C GLN A 147 93.10 -16.52 30.52
N LEU A 148 92.25 -16.23 29.54
CA LEU A 148 92.58 -15.45 28.36
C LEU A 148 93.13 -14.04 28.69
N ASP A 149 93.94 -13.52 27.78
CA ASP A 149 94.38 -12.13 27.82
C ASP A 149 93.26 -11.14 27.48
N GLN A 150 93.48 -9.86 27.80
CA GLN A 150 92.46 -8.82 27.63
C GLN A 150 92.00 -8.66 26.17
N ALA A 151 92.89 -8.88 25.21
CA ALA A 151 92.58 -8.66 23.81
C ALA A 151 91.81 -9.85 23.18
N SER A 152 92.08 -11.10 23.59
CA SER A 152 91.30 -12.27 23.18
C SER A 152 89.90 -12.26 23.81
N CYS A 153 89.77 -11.77 25.05
CA CYS A 153 88.48 -11.48 25.66
C CYS A 153 87.68 -10.43 24.86
N GLN A 154 88.33 -9.39 24.36
CA GLN A 154 87.68 -8.39 23.48
C GLN A 154 87.28 -8.98 22.11
N GLU A 155 88.09 -9.86 21.53
CA GLU A 155 87.74 -10.54 20.26
C GLU A 155 86.56 -11.52 20.44
N LEU A 156 86.50 -12.24 21.57
CA LEU A 156 85.37 -13.11 21.91
C LEU A 156 84.08 -12.31 22.13
N LEU A 157 84.15 -11.17 22.82
CA LEU A 157 82.99 -10.27 22.99
C LEU A 157 82.49 -9.75 21.64
N LYS A 158 83.38 -9.32 20.74
CA LYS A 158 82.99 -8.90 19.38
C LYS A 158 82.32 -10.03 18.58
N LEU A 159 82.80 -11.26 18.73
CA LEU A 159 82.16 -12.44 18.12
C LEU A 159 80.75 -12.65 18.69
N GLN A 160 80.57 -12.52 20.00
CA GLN A 160 79.25 -12.60 20.65
C GLN A 160 78.32 -11.48 20.17
N ASP A 161 78.77 -10.23 20.19
CA ASP A 161 78.01 -9.07 19.71
C ASP A 161 77.56 -9.28 18.26
N SER A 162 78.48 -9.72 17.38
CA SER A 162 78.14 -9.97 15.97
C SER A 162 77.18 -11.14 15.76
N TYR A 163 77.18 -12.15 16.64
CA TYR A 163 76.19 -13.23 16.62
C TYR A 163 74.83 -12.73 17.10
N GLU A 164 74.80 -11.99 18.21
CA GLU A 164 73.58 -11.38 18.74
C GLU A 164 72.92 -10.41 17.74
N GLU A 165 73.73 -9.61 17.02
CA GLU A 165 73.24 -8.76 15.92
C GLU A 165 72.55 -9.56 14.82
N LEU A 166 73.08 -10.74 14.45
CA LEU A 166 72.47 -11.61 13.43
C LEU A 166 71.17 -12.23 13.92
N VAL A 167 71.16 -12.74 15.15
CA VAL A 167 69.95 -13.28 15.79
C VAL A 167 68.88 -12.20 15.90
N GLN A 168 69.25 -10.97 16.29
CA GLN A 168 68.34 -9.84 16.35
C GLN A 168 67.78 -9.49 14.97
N MET A 169 68.63 -9.44 13.94
CA MET A 169 68.19 -9.15 12.57
C MET A 169 67.19 -10.19 12.04
N VAL A 170 67.48 -11.48 12.20
CA VAL A 170 66.56 -12.56 11.80
C VAL A 170 65.28 -12.53 12.65
N GLY A 171 65.42 -12.30 13.96
CA GLY A 171 64.30 -12.16 14.89
C GLY A 171 63.37 -10.98 14.57
N CYS A 172 63.92 -9.82 14.19
CA CYS A 172 63.17 -8.67 13.71
C CYS A 172 62.40 -9.03 12.43
N ARG A 173 63.07 -9.66 11.45
CA ARG A 173 62.41 -10.07 10.21
C ARG A 173 61.30 -11.10 10.46
N ARG A 174 61.51 -12.06 11.35
CA ARG A 174 60.46 -13.00 11.80
C ARG A 174 59.28 -12.27 12.42
N GLY A 175 59.54 -11.29 13.28
CA GLY A 175 58.50 -10.48 13.93
C GLY A 175 57.63 -9.73 12.91
N GLU A 176 58.26 -9.04 11.96
CA GLU A 176 57.58 -8.36 10.84
C GLU A 176 56.72 -9.33 10.02
N LEU A 177 57.30 -10.46 9.61
CA LEU A 177 56.61 -11.42 8.76
C LEU A 177 55.43 -12.09 9.49
N THR A 178 55.59 -12.39 10.78
CA THR A 178 54.52 -12.92 11.63
C THR A 178 53.37 -11.92 11.74
N GLN A 179 53.69 -10.64 11.90
CA GLN A 179 52.68 -9.58 11.93
C GLN A 179 51.95 -9.45 10.59
N GLU A 180 52.66 -9.48 9.46
CA GLU A 180 52.08 -9.45 8.12
C GLU A 180 51.15 -10.63 7.86
N VAL A 181 51.55 -11.86 8.22
CA VAL A 181 50.71 -13.06 8.11
C VAL A 181 49.44 -12.93 8.96
N ALA A 182 49.56 -12.44 10.20
CA ALA A 182 48.41 -12.25 11.08
C ALA A 182 47.44 -11.18 10.54
N LEU A 183 47.95 -10.07 9.99
CA LEU A 183 47.13 -9.03 9.36
C LEU A 183 46.45 -9.57 8.09
N LYS A 184 47.17 -10.31 7.26
CA LYS A 184 46.63 -10.96 6.06
C LYS A 184 45.50 -11.93 6.40
N ALA A 185 45.67 -12.79 7.42
CA ALA A 185 44.63 -13.72 7.85
C ALA A 185 43.35 -13.00 8.34
N ARG A 186 43.50 -11.87 9.05
CA ARG A 186 42.35 -11.04 9.46
C ARG A 186 41.62 -10.41 8.27
N TYR A 187 42.38 -9.93 7.30
CA TYR A 187 41.83 -9.39 6.06
C TYR A 187 41.07 -10.46 5.26
N GLU A 188 41.67 -11.65 5.09
CA GLU A 188 41.03 -12.77 4.37
C GLU A 188 39.72 -13.20 5.03
N ARG A 189 39.68 -13.23 6.37
CA ARG A 189 38.44 -13.48 7.12
C ARG A 189 37.39 -12.42 6.80
N ALA A 190 37.75 -11.13 6.87
CA ALA A 190 36.83 -10.04 6.59
C ALA A 190 36.31 -10.07 5.14
N LEU A 191 37.17 -10.42 4.17
CA LEU A 191 36.77 -10.57 2.77
C LEU A 191 35.81 -11.74 2.56
N GLN A 192 36.05 -12.87 3.23
CA GLN A 192 35.15 -14.02 3.19
C GLN A 192 33.78 -13.69 3.79
N ASP A 193 33.75 -13.05 4.96
CA ASP A 193 32.51 -12.60 5.61
C ASP A 193 31.75 -11.61 4.70
N LEU A 194 32.46 -10.69 4.04
CA LEU A 194 31.87 -9.78 3.06
C LEU A 194 31.27 -10.54 1.87
N ALA A 195 31.95 -11.55 1.33
CA ALA A 195 31.44 -12.34 0.21
C ALA A 195 30.13 -13.06 0.56
N GLU A 196 30.01 -13.59 1.78
CA GLU A 196 28.79 -14.22 2.30
C GLU A 196 27.64 -13.22 2.49
N LEU A 197 27.94 -12.04 3.03
CA LEU A 197 26.97 -10.94 3.14
C LEU A 197 26.49 -10.46 1.76
N VAL A 198 27.39 -10.35 0.77
CA VAL A 198 27.05 -9.99 -0.60
C VAL A 198 26.15 -11.03 -1.25
N HIS A 199 26.40 -12.32 -1.02
CA HIS A 199 25.52 -13.38 -1.52
C HIS A 199 24.11 -13.26 -0.91
N THR A 200 24.04 -13.10 0.41
CA THR A 200 22.77 -12.88 1.13
C THR A 200 22.05 -11.63 0.64
N ALA A 201 22.79 -10.55 0.34
CA ALA A 201 22.24 -9.32 -0.21
C ALA A 201 21.62 -9.54 -1.59
N GLN A 202 22.30 -10.28 -2.46
CA GLN A 202 21.80 -10.60 -3.81
C GLN A 202 20.52 -11.44 -3.74
N ASP A 203 20.46 -12.42 -2.84
CA ASP A 203 19.27 -13.25 -2.64
C ASP A 203 18.08 -12.43 -2.12
N LYS A 204 18.32 -11.54 -1.14
CA LYS A 204 17.30 -10.61 -0.64
C LYS A 204 16.77 -9.71 -1.75
N MET A 205 17.64 -9.13 -2.57
CA MET A 205 17.24 -8.26 -3.68
C MET A 205 16.45 -9.00 -4.76
N ALA A 206 16.71 -10.30 -4.98
CA ALA A 206 15.96 -11.12 -5.92
C ALA A 206 14.56 -11.49 -5.39
N ALA A 207 14.45 -11.82 -4.10
CA ALA A 207 13.19 -12.20 -3.48
C ALA A 207 12.20 -11.03 -3.34
N ASP A 208 12.70 -9.79 -3.19
CA ASP A 208 11.89 -8.62 -2.81
C ASP A 208 11.17 -7.92 -3.99
N GLN A 209 11.17 -8.50 -5.19
CA GLN A 209 10.53 -7.93 -6.39
C GLN A 209 8.99 -7.85 -6.32
N LYS A 210 8.34 -8.70 -5.52
CA LYS A 210 6.89 -8.63 -5.26
C LYS A 210 6.65 -8.60 -3.76
N MET A 211 6.14 -7.47 -3.29
CA MET A 211 5.94 -7.19 -1.88
C MET A 211 4.57 -7.70 -1.44
N SER A 212 4.51 -8.84 -0.75
CA SER A 212 3.30 -9.32 -0.10
C SER A 212 3.19 -8.72 1.29
N VAL A 213 2.54 -7.57 1.39
CA VAL A 213 2.38 -6.85 2.66
C VAL A 213 0.91 -6.46 2.88
N GLY A 214 0.41 -6.71 4.08
CA GLY A 214 -0.97 -6.48 4.49
C GLY A 214 -1.26 -5.08 5.02
N SER A 215 -0.25 -4.29 5.39
CA SER A 215 -0.46 -2.96 5.99
C SER A 215 0.71 -1.99 5.82
N VAL A 216 0.44 -0.70 6.03
CA VAL A 216 1.47 0.37 6.07
C VAL A 216 2.55 0.07 7.13
N ILE A 217 2.17 -0.51 8.27
CA ILE A 217 3.10 -0.85 9.36
C ILE A 217 4.08 -1.93 8.91
N GLU A 218 3.61 -2.93 8.18
CA GLU A 218 4.46 -3.97 7.62
C GLU A 218 5.43 -3.43 6.55
N VAL A 219 5.03 -2.40 5.77
CA VAL A 219 5.95 -1.69 4.86
C VAL A 219 7.06 -1.01 5.65
N GLN A 220 6.72 -0.33 6.74
CA GLN A 220 7.70 0.33 7.62
C GLN A 220 8.70 -0.68 8.20
N VAL A 221 8.21 -1.81 8.73
CA VAL A 221 9.06 -2.87 9.28
C VAL A 221 9.98 -3.47 8.21
N LEU A 222 9.50 -3.63 6.97
CA LEU A 222 10.34 -4.11 5.87
C LEU A 222 11.45 -3.09 5.54
N LEU A 223 11.09 -1.81 5.46
CA LEU A 223 12.04 -0.72 5.19
C LEU A 223 13.12 -0.63 6.28
N ASP A 224 12.75 -0.75 7.55
CA ASP A 224 13.70 -0.70 8.67
C ASP A 224 14.68 -1.88 8.60
N LYS A 225 14.17 -3.11 8.40
CA LYS A 225 15.02 -4.30 8.22
C LYS A 225 15.95 -4.21 7.01
N HIS A 226 15.46 -3.60 5.91
CA HIS A 226 16.26 -3.34 4.72
C HIS A 226 17.41 -2.37 5.04
N LYS A 227 17.11 -1.24 5.68
CA LYS A 227 18.10 -0.24 6.08
C LYS A 227 19.15 -0.84 7.02
N GLU A 228 18.73 -1.54 8.07
CA GLU A 228 19.65 -2.16 9.05
C GLU A 228 20.64 -3.11 8.37
N PHE A 229 20.15 -4.00 7.51
CA PHE A 229 21.00 -4.97 6.82
C PHE A 229 21.99 -4.30 5.87
N PHE A 230 21.55 -3.34 5.06
CA PHE A 230 22.40 -2.70 4.07
C PHE A 230 23.38 -1.67 4.67
N GLN A 231 23.03 -1.03 5.79
CA GLN A 231 23.98 -0.25 6.59
C GLN A 231 25.08 -1.13 7.18
N ALA A 232 24.74 -2.33 7.67
CA ALA A 232 25.72 -3.29 8.16
C ALA A 232 26.65 -3.78 7.03
N LEU A 233 26.11 -4.04 5.84
CA LEU A 233 26.91 -4.39 4.66
C LEU A 233 27.87 -3.26 4.27
N GLU A 234 27.40 -2.02 4.23
CA GLU A 234 28.23 -0.84 3.94
C GLU A 234 29.37 -0.69 4.95
N ALA A 235 29.07 -0.82 6.25
CA ALA A 235 30.08 -0.81 7.30
C ALA A 235 31.12 -1.94 7.15
N HIS A 236 30.68 -3.14 6.73
CA HIS A 236 31.58 -4.26 6.44
C HIS A 236 32.47 -4.02 5.22
N VAL A 237 31.97 -3.35 4.17
CA VAL A 237 32.80 -2.93 3.02
C VAL A 237 33.91 -2.00 3.49
N VAL A 238 33.57 -0.96 4.26
CA VAL A 238 34.56 0.00 4.80
C VAL A 238 35.60 -0.70 5.69
N LEU A 239 35.15 -1.62 6.56
CA LEU A 239 36.05 -2.41 7.40
C LEU A 239 37.01 -3.24 6.54
N THR A 240 36.50 -3.94 5.53
CA THR A 240 37.30 -4.78 4.63
C THR A 240 38.31 -3.96 3.82
N GLU A 241 37.90 -2.79 3.30
CA GLU A 241 38.79 -1.86 2.60
C GLU A 241 39.88 -1.27 3.53
N SER A 242 39.55 -1.01 4.79
CA SER A 242 40.53 -0.53 5.78
C SER A 242 41.63 -1.56 6.07
N TRP A 243 41.28 -2.85 6.12
CA TRP A 243 42.24 -3.94 6.24
C TRP A 243 43.04 -4.13 4.95
N PHE A 244 42.38 -4.08 3.80
CA PHE A 244 43.02 -4.17 2.48
C PHE A 244 44.13 -3.12 2.32
N GLY A 245 43.88 -1.87 2.71
CA GLY A 245 44.88 -0.79 2.64
C GLY A 245 46.17 -1.10 3.42
N ARG A 246 46.09 -1.90 4.49
CA ARG A 246 47.24 -2.31 5.30
C ARG A 246 48.00 -3.52 4.74
N VAL A 247 47.33 -4.39 3.98
CA VAL A 247 47.92 -5.63 3.46
C VAL A 247 48.22 -5.59 1.96
N ARG A 248 47.81 -4.53 1.25
CA ARG A 248 47.91 -4.39 -0.22
C ARG A 248 49.28 -4.76 -0.80
N GLY A 249 50.37 -4.39 -0.12
CA GLY A 249 51.73 -4.66 -0.58
C GLY A 249 52.15 -6.14 -0.50
N VAL A 250 51.42 -6.96 0.24
CA VAL A 250 51.74 -8.37 0.54
C VAL A 250 50.85 -9.35 -0.23
N LEU A 251 49.82 -8.82 -0.93
CA LEU A 251 48.86 -9.63 -1.68
C LEU A 251 49.35 -9.97 -3.09
N SER A 252 48.98 -11.16 -3.55
CA SER A 252 49.20 -11.61 -4.92
C SER A 252 48.20 -10.99 -5.91
N PRO A 253 48.51 -10.97 -7.21
CA PRO A 253 47.60 -10.41 -8.22
C PRO A 253 46.21 -11.06 -8.23
N ARG A 254 46.11 -12.37 -7.94
CA ARG A 254 44.83 -13.08 -7.84
C ARG A 254 44.00 -12.62 -6.63
N GLU A 255 44.66 -12.35 -5.51
CA GLU A 255 44.01 -11.85 -4.30
C GLU A 255 43.54 -10.41 -4.47
N LEU A 256 44.32 -9.56 -5.18
CA LEU A 256 43.86 -8.23 -5.59
C LEU A 256 42.60 -8.31 -6.47
N GLN A 257 42.56 -9.22 -7.44
CA GLN A 257 41.38 -9.39 -8.29
C GLN A 257 40.16 -9.85 -7.48
N ALA A 258 40.33 -10.84 -6.60
CA ALA A 258 39.23 -11.33 -5.75
C ALA A 258 38.67 -10.23 -4.84
N GLN A 259 39.54 -9.34 -4.34
CA GLN A 259 39.13 -8.14 -3.60
C GLN A 259 38.28 -7.21 -4.46
N GLU A 260 38.79 -6.81 -5.63
CA GLU A 260 38.11 -5.90 -6.54
C GLU A 260 36.75 -6.45 -6.97
N ASP A 261 36.67 -7.75 -7.27
CA ASP A 261 35.44 -8.43 -7.65
C ASP A 261 34.42 -8.44 -6.49
N THR A 262 34.86 -8.78 -5.28
CA THR A 262 33.95 -8.88 -4.11
C THR A 262 33.44 -7.50 -3.69
N VAL A 263 34.33 -6.50 -3.60
CA VAL A 263 33.95 -5.11 -3.30
C VAL A 263 33.10 -4.51 -4.43
N GLY A 264 33.41 -4.82 -5.69
CA GLY A 264 32.61 -4.41 -6.85
C GLY A 264 31.19 -4.96 -6.81
N ARG A 265 31.05 -6.26 -6.47
CA ARG A 265 29.74 -6.89 -6.24
C ARG A 265 29.01 -6.27 -5.06
N ALA A 266 29.69 -6.01 -3.94
CA ALA A 266 29.10 -5.36 -2.76
C ALA A 266 28.56 -3.97 -3.10
N ASN A 267 29.36 -3.14 -3.76
CA ASN A 267 28.95 -1.80 -4.21
C ASN A 267 27.78 -1.85 -5.20
N THR A 268 27.72 -2.88 -6.04
CA THR A 268 26.60 -3.07 -6.96
C THR A 268 25.32 -3.43 -6.20
N ALA A 269 25.41 -4.33 -5.22
CA ALA A 269 24.30 -4.69 -4.34
C ALA A 269 23.83 -3.47 -3.51
N LEU A 270 24.73 -2.69 -2.94
CA LEU A 270 24.41 -1.45 -2.21
C LEU A 270 23.71 -0.41 -3.09
N LYS A 271 24.15 -0.21 -4.34
CA LYS A 271 23.47 0.68 -5.29
C LYS A 271 22.05 0.23 -5.62
N GLN A 272 21.84 -1.07 -5.80
CA GLN A 272 20.50 -1.62 -6.04
C GLN A 272 19.62 -1.51 -4.79
N ALA A 273 20.17 -1.82 -3.62
CA ALA A 273 19.50 -1.71 -2.34
C ALA A 273 19.11 -0.27 -2.02
N HIS A 274 19.96 0.71 -2.33
CA HIS A 274 19.61 2.11 -2.15
C HIS A 274 18.40 2.52 -2.99
N ARG A 275 18.36 2.15 -4.28
CA ARG A 275 17.20 2.39 -5.16
C ARG A 275 15.94 1.74 -4.59
N ARG A 276 16.04 0.48 -4.16
CA ARG A 276 14.94 -0.24 -3.53
C ARG A 276 14.47 0.43 -2.23
N GLY A 277 15.39 0.93 -1.41
CA GLY A 277 15.07 1.67 -0.19
C GLY A 277 14.24 2.93 -0.48
N VAL A 278 14.62 3.68 -1.51
CA VAL A 278 13.87 4.86 -1.97
C VAL A 278 12.47 4.48 -2.48
N GLU A 279 12.34 3.37 -3.21
CA GLU A 279 11.04 2.84 -3.64
C GLU A 279 10.15 2.47 -2.46
N LEU A 280 10.70 1.78 -1.45
CA LEU A 280 9.96 1.40 -0.24
C LEU A 280 9.52 2.63 0.57
N GLU A 281 10.35 3.67 0.66
CA GLU A 281 9.98 4.96 1.26
C GLU A 281 8.83 5.63 0.51
N ALA A 282 8.90 5.68 -0.82
CA ALA A 282 7.85 6.26 -1.65
C ALA A 282 6.52 5.50 -1.52
N VAL A 283 6.57 4.16 -1.47
CA VAL A 283 5.39 3.31 -1.23
C VAL A 283 4.80 3.57 0.16
N LEU A 284 5.65 3.64 1.18
CA LEU A 284 5.24 3.93 2.55
C LEU A 284 4.53 5.29 2.65
N GLU A 285 5.10 6.34 2.07
CA GLU A 285 4.53 7.68 2.06
C GLU A 285 3.18 7.71 1.33
N ALA A 286 3.13 7.15 0.11
CA ALA A 286 1.92 7.10 -0.70
C ALA A 286 0.80 6.31 0.00
N TRP A 287 1.11 5.15 0.58
CA TRP A 287 0.12 4.33 1.29
C TRP A 287 -0.32 4.97 2.60
N SER A 288 0.58 5.62 3.34
CA SER A 288 0.21 6.37 4.56
C SER A 288 -0.78 7.50 4.24
N ARG A 289 -0.52 8.26 3.17
CA ARG A 289 -1.44 9.31 2.69
C ARG A 289 -2.78 8.72 2.26
N LEU A 290 -2.75 7.59 1.52
CA LEU A 290 -3.95 6.89 1.08
C LEU A 290 -4.84 6.49 2.26
N VAL A 291 -4.25 5.89 3.31
CA VAL A 291 -4.99 5.49 4.53
C VAL A 291 -5.66 6.70 5.19
N GLY A 292 -4.95 7.83 5.30
CA GLY A 292 -5.52 9.06 5.86
C GLY A 292 -6.72 9.59 5.05
N ASN A 293 -6.58 9.62 3.72
CA ASN A 293 -7.65 10.06 2.82
C ASN A 293 -8.85 9.10 2.81
N TYR A 294 -8.59 7.79 2.77
CA TYR A 294 -9.59 6.75 2.88
C TYR A 294 -10.44 6.92 4.15
N GLN A 295 -9.79 7.06 5.31
CA GLN A 295 -10.47 7.25 6.59
C GLN A 295 -11.31 8.54 6.63
N ALA A 296 -10.87 9.62 5.98
CA ALA A 296 -11.63 10.86 5.89
C ALA A 296 -12.92 10.69 5.06
N LEU A 297 -12.86 9.91 3.97
CA LEU A 297 -14.03 9.58 3.16
C LEU A 297 -14.98 8.64 3.92
N CYS A 298 -14.47 7.63 4.63
CA CYS A 298 -15.30 6.76 5.47
C CYS A 298 -16.05 7.56 6.55
N ARG A 299 -15.38 8.47 7.25
CA ARG A 299 -16.02 9.37 8.24
C ARG A 299 -17.12 10.22 7.62
N THR A 300 -16.90 10.72 6.40
CA THR A 300 -17.93 11.47 5.66
C THR A 300 -19.14 10.58 5.36
N LEU A 301 -18.91 9.38 4.85
CA LEU A 301 -19.99 8.43 4.56
C LEU A 301 -20.78 8.09 5.82
N GLU A 302 -20.11 7.77 6.92
CA GLU A 302 -20.75 7.47 8.21
C GLU A 302 -21.61 8.63 8.71
N GLN A 303 -21.12 9.87 8.59
CA GLN A 303 -21.88 11.06 8.94
C GLN A 303 -23.13 11.22 8.05
N VAL A 304 -23.00 11.00 6.74
CA VAL A 304 -24.13 11.08 5.81
C VAL A 304 -25.13 9.97 6.08
N GLU A 305 -24.67 8.73 6.22
CA GLU A 305 -25.49 7.54 6.44
C GLU A 305 -26.26 7.60 7.77
N SER A 306 -25.63 8.07 8.84
CA SER A 306 -26.28 8.27 10.15
C SER A 306 -27.29 9.42 10.16
N SER A 307 -27.13 10.41 9.27
CA SER A 307 -28.07 11.53 9.13
C SER A 307 -29.31 11.20 8.31
N ILE A 308 -29.35 10.06 7.61
CA ILE A 308 -30.51 9.63 6.81
C ILE A 308 -31.61 9.11 7.75
N PRO A 309 -32.81 9.74 7.79
CA PRO A 309 -33.88 9.30 8.68
C PRO A 309 -34.38 7.89 8.35
N THR A 310 -34.68 7.09 9.38
CA THR A 310 -35.23 5.75 9.20
C THR A 310 -36.72 5.82 8.83
N ALA A 311 -37.10 5.14 7.74
CA ALA A 311 -38.36 5.35 7.01
C ALA A 311 -39.68 5.04 7.75
N GLY A 312 -39.65 4.62 9.01
CA GLY A 312 -40.83 4.19 9.78
C GLY A 312 -41.35 5.16 10.84
N LEU A 313 -40.72 6.33 11.02
CA LEU A 313 -41.01 7.23 12.16
C LEU A 313 -41.28 8.70 11.76
N VAL A 314 -41.32 9.03 10.47
CA VAL A 314 -41.29 10.43 10.01
C VAL A 314 -42.55 10.78 9.28
N GLU A 315 -43.37 11.64 9.87
CA GLU A 315 -44.58 12.19 9.27
C GLU A 315 -44.29 12.85 7.91
N GLU A 316 -45.19 12.65 6.94
CA GLU A 316 -45.08 13.19 5.57
C GLU A 316 -46.04 14.36 5.32
N THR A 317 -46.02 15.33 6.23
CA THR A 317 -46.66 16.65 6.06
C THR A 317 -45.86 17.54 5.11
N GLU A 318 -46.47 18.63 4.61
CA GLU A 318 -45.85 19.54 3.65
C GLU A 318 -44.53 20.17 4.18
N ASP A 319 -44.55 20.68 5.41
CA ASP A 319 -43.38 21.27 6.06
C ASP A 319 -42.27 20.22 6.26
N ARG A 320 -42.62 19.02 6.74
CA ARG A 320 -41.67 17.93 6.96
C ARG A 320 -41.06 17.40 5.67
N LEU A 321 -41.85 17.34 4.59
CA LEU A 321 -41.34 16.99 3.26
C LEU A 321 -40.32 18.04 2.79
N SER A 322 -40.60 19.33 2.99
CA SER A 322 -39.71 20.44 2.62
C SER A 322 -38.41 20.42 3.43
N GLU A 323 -38.49 20.27 4.76
CA GLU A 323 -37.32 20.11 5.64
C GLU A 323 -36.45 18.93 5.22
N ARG A 324 -37.09 17.78 4.91
CA ARG A 324 -36.37 16.56 4.54
C ARG A 324 -35.73 16.67 3.15
N ILE A 325 -36.35 17.35 2.19
CA ILE A 325 -35.74 17.66 0.90
C ILE A 325 -34.48 18.51 1.11
N ALA A 326 -34.56 19.56 1.93
CA ALA A 326 -33.41 20.42 2.23
C ALA A 326 -32.26 19.63 2.89
N LEU A 327 -32.56 18.77 3.86
CA LEU A 327 -31.58 17.86 4.48
C LEU A 327 -30.89 16.99 3.42
N TYR A 328 -31.66 16.29 2.59
CA TYR A 328 -31.10 15.37 1.57
C TYR A 328 -30.29 16.11 0.51
N GLN A 329 -30.67 17.34 0.15
CA GLN A 329 -29.89 18.20 -0.74
C GLN A 329 -28.54 18.59 -0.09
N CYS A 330 -28.54 18.96 1.19
CA CYS A 330 -27.31 19.23 1.95
C CYS A 330 -26.39 18.00 2.01
N LEU A 331 -26.93 16.84 2.35
CA LEU A 331 -26.19 15.58 2.37
C LEU A 331 -25.60 15.24 0.98
N LYS A 332 -26.37 15.43 -0.09
CA LYS A 332 -25.88 15.25 -1.47
C LYS A 332 -24.77 16.23 -1.83
N GLY A 333 -24.85 17.48 -1.37
CA GLY A 333 -23.79 18.48 -1.51
C GLY A 333 -22.49 18.00 -0.86
N SER A 334 -22.58 17.52 0.38
CA SER A 334 -21.41 17.04 1.15
C SER A 334 -20.66 15.86 0.50
N LEU A 335 -21.38 14.98 -0.22
CA LEU A 335 -20.77 13.93 -1.03
C LEU A 335 -20.17 14.51 -2.31
N SER A 336 -20.90 15.36 -3.02
CA SER A 336 -20.43 15.99 -4.27
C SER A 336 -19.10 16.74 -4.09
N GLU A 337 -18.94 17.45 -2.96
CA GLU A 337 -17.71 18.17 -2.61
C GLU A 337 -16.48 17.26 -2.49
N ARG A 338 -16.66 16.00 -2.09
CA ARG A 338 -15.58 15.03 -1.90
C ARG A 338 -15.45 14.02 -3.04
N GLN A 339 -16.23 14.17 -4.10
CA GLN A 339 -16.24 13.24 -5.23
C GLN A 339 -14.88 13.12 -5.92
N GLN A 340 -14.15 14.23 -6.07
CA GLN A 340 -12.80 14.21 -6.65
C GLN A 340 -11.80 13.46 -5.75
N GLN A 341 -11.91 13.65 -4.43
CA GLN A 341 -11.07 12.95 -3.46
C GLN A 341 -11.31 11.44 -3.48
N LEU A 342 -12.57 11.00 -3.66
CA LEU A 342 -12.89 9.59 -3.86
C LEU A 342 -12.15 9.02 -5.07
N TYR A 343 -12.24 9.68 -6.23
CA TYR A 343 -11.55 9.19 -7.44
C TYR A 343 -10.04 9.14 -7.25
N GLN A 344 -9.45 10.13 -6.58
CA GLN A 344 -8.03 10.13 -6.26
C GLN A 344 -7.64 8.92 -5.39
N VAL A 345 -8.39 8.64 -4.31
CA VAL A 345 -8.14 7.50 -3.41
C VAL A 345 -8.24 6.17 -4.17
N LEU A 346 -9.27 6.00 -5.01
CA LEU A 346 -9.43 4.77 -5.79
C LEU A 346 -8.29 4.57 -6.79
N GLU A 347 -7.86 5.63 -7.47
CA GLU A 347 -6.75 5.56 -8.44
C GLU A 347 -5.38 5.37 -7.77
N GLU A 348 -5.10 6.07 -6.67
CA GLU A 348 -3.89 5.90 -5.88
C GLU A 348 -3.79 4.48 -5.31
N GLY A 349 -4.91 3.96 -4.77
CA GLY A 349 -4.98 2.59 -4.27
C GLY A 349 -4.73 1.53 -5.35
N LYS A 350 -5.35 1.67 -6.54
CA LYS A 350 -5.09 0.79 -7.68
C LYS A 350 -3.63 0.88 -8.15
N ARG A 351 -3.05 2.07 -8.20
CA ARG A 351 -1.64 2.25 -8.58
C ARG A 351 -0.70 1.54 -7.62
N LEU A 352 -0.95 1.62 -6.30
CA LEU A 352 -0.15 0.88 -5.31
C LEU A 352 -0.21 -0.63 -5.53
N LEU A 353 -1.39 -1.18 -5.80
CA LEU A 353 -1.58 -2.60 -6.10
C LEU A 353 -0.81 -3.03 -7.37
N VAL A 354 -0.77 -2.18 -8.41
CA VAL A 354 -0.05 -2.45 -9.66
C VAL A 354 1.47 -2.36 -9.50
N VAL A 355 1.97 -1.46 -8.66
CA VAL A 355 3.43 -1.22 -8.46
C VAL A 355 4.10 -2.32 -7.62
N GLY A 356 3.37 -3.39 -7.27
CA GLY A 356 3.94 -4.60 -6.68
C GLY A 356 3.58 -4.84 -5.22
N VAL A 357 2.63 -4.07 -4.66
CA VAL A 357 2.01 -4.36 -3.36
C VAL A 357 0.88 -5.37 -3.54
N CYS A 358 1.10 -6.61 -3.12
CA CYS A 358 0.06 -7.63 -3.13
C CYS A 358 -0.75 -7.60 -1.83
N CYS A 359 -1.80 -6.77 -1.78
CA CYS A 359 -2.66 -6.60 -0.59
C CYS A 359 -4.16 -6.76 -0.94
N ALA A 360 -4.69 -7.97 -0.75
CA ALA A 360 -6.11 -8.27 -1.00
C ALA A 360 -7.06 -7.49 -0.07
N ALA A 361 -6.60 -7.15 1.14
CA ALA A 361 -7.39 -6.34 2.08
C ALA A 361 -7.61 -4.93 1.52
N LEU A 362 -6.56 -4.29 1.00
CA LEU A 362 -6.65 -2.97 0.38
C LEU A 362 -7.58 -2.97 -0.83
N GLU A 363 -7.48 -3.97 -1.70
CA GLU A 363 -8.36 -4.12 -2.87
C GLU A 363 -9.84 -4.16 -2.46
N ARG A 364 -10.19 -5.05 -1.53
CA ARG A 364 -11.55 -5.17 -0.99
C ARG A 364 -12.02 -3.87 -0.32
N ASP A 365 -11.15 -3.20 0.42
CA ASP A 365 -11.51 -1.98 1.14
C ASP A 365 -11.82 -0.82 0.16
N LEU A 366 -11.09 -0.74 -0.97
CA LEU A 366 -11.36 0.21 -2.05
C LEU A 366 -12.68 -0.09 -2.78
N GLU A 367 -12.94 -1.36 -3.09
CA GLU A 367 -14.21 -1.79 -3.69
C GLU A 367 -15.39 -1.43 -2.77
N THR A 368 -15.28 -1.77 -1.49
CA THR A 368 -16.29 -1.49 -0.48
C THR A 368 -16.56 0.01 -0.36
N LEU A 369 -15.51 0.84 -0.39
CA LEU A 369 -15.67 2.30 -0.36
C LEU A 369 -16.43 2.80 -1.60
N GLY A 370 -16.06 2.33 -2.79
CA GLY A 370 -16.73 2.70 -4.05
C GLY A 370 -18.20 2.31 -4.06
N ASP A 371 -18.51 1.08 -3.66
CA ASP A 371 -19.89 0.56 -3.60
C ASP A 371 -20.73 1.30 -2.56
N ARG A 372 -20.22 1.49 -1.35
CA ARG A 372 -20.92 2.27 -0.30
C ARG A 372 -21.22 3.68 -0.78
N TRP A 373 -20.25 4.34 -1.41
CA TRP A 373 -20.43 5.69 -1.94
C TRP A 373 -21.52 5.75 -3.01
N LEU A 374 -21.46 4.85 -4.00
CA LEU A 374 -22.44 4.79 -5.08
C LEU A 374 -23.84 4.48 -4.55
N ASN A 375 -23.96 3.54 -3.62
CA ASN A 375 -25.22 3.15 -3.01
C ASN A 375 -25.84 4.31 -2.23
N THR A 376 -25.06 4.99 -1.39
CA THR A 376 -25.52 6.13 -0.60
C THR A 376 -25.91 7.31 -1.50
N HIS A 377 -25.11 7.63 -2.53
CA HIS A 377 -25.44 8.67 -3.50
C HIS A 377 -26.72 8.36 -4.30
N THR A 378 -26.88 7.12 -4.75
CA THR A 378 -28.07 6.65 -5.48
C THR A 378 -29.31 6.70 -4.61
N LYS A 379 -29.19 6.27 -3.34
CA LYS A 379 -30.28 6.32 -2.36
C LYS A 379 -30.72 7.76 -2.12
N LEU A 380 -29.79 8.68 -1.87
CA LEU A 380 -30.08 10.11 -1.69
C LEU A 380 -30.79 10.69 -2.92
N ASN A 381 -30.31 10.42 -4.14
CA ASN A 381 -30.96 10.90 -5.36
C ASN A 381 -32.39 10.38 -5.52
N LYS A 382 -32.60 9.07 -5.32
CA LYS A 382 -33.92 8.44 -5.42
C LYS A 382 -34.89 9.00 -4.39
N ASP A 383 -34.43 9.15 -3.15
CA ASP A 383 -35.26 9.68 -2.06
C ASP A 383 -35.59 11.17 -2.27
N THR A 384 -34.63 12.01 -2.66
CA THR A 384 -34.87 13.43 -2.97
C THR A 384 -35.91 13.57 -4.08
N HIS A 385 -35.77 12.82 -5.18
CA HIS A 385 -36.73 12.85 -6.29
C HIS A 385 -38.12 12.39 -5.83
N ARG A 386 -38.21 11.32 -5.03
CA ARG A 386 -39.48 10.85 -4.48
C ARG A 386 -40.13 11.92 -3.61
N LEU A 387 -39.37 12.53 -2.70
CA LEU A 387 -39.88 13.55 -1.78
C LEU A 387 -40.38 14.78 -2.54
N ASP A 388 -39.64 15.27 -3.53
CA ASP A 388 -40.05 16.38 -4.40
C ASP A 388 -41.33 16.04 -5.18
N SER A 389 -41.41 14.84 -5.76
CA SER A 389 -42.62 14.36 -6.44
C SER A 389 -43.81 14.25 -5.50
N THR A 390 -43.57 13.83 -4.25
CA THR A 390 -44.59 13.70 -3.21
C THR A 390 -45.11 15.07 -2.80
N LEU A 391 -44.21 16.03 -2.56
CA LEU A 391 -44.57 17.40 -2.17
C LEU A 391 -45.42 18.06 -3.26
N LYS A 392 -44.99 18.02 -4.53
CA LYS A 392 -45.74 18.57 -5.67
C LYS A 392 -47.13 17.95 -5.82
N ALA A 393 -47.22 16.62 -5.74
CA ALA A 393 -48.50 15.92 -5.83
C ALA A 393 -49.41 16.25 -4.62
N TRP A 394 -48.81 16.41 -3.43
CA TRP A 394 -49.52 16.69 -2.19
C TRP A 394 -50.16 18.08 -2.19
N SER A 395 -49.39 19.13 -2.49
CA SER A 395 -49.91 20.50 -2.54
C SER A 395 -50.98 20.64 -3.64
N ARG A 396 -50.80 19.95 -4.78
CA ARG A 396 -51.82 19.93 -5.84
C ARG A 396 -53.10 19.20 -5.42
N TYR A 397 -52.96 18.03 -4.81
CA TYR A 397 -54.10 17.25 -4.30
C TYR A 397 -54.89 18.04 -3.26
N GLN A 398 -54.23 18.67 -2.29
CA GLN A 398 -54.92 19.46 -1.27
C GLN A 398 -55.74 20.60 -1.87
N ARG A 399 -55.17 21.34 -2.83
CA ARG A 399 -55.86 22.43 -3.54
C ARG A 399 -57.08 21.92 -4.32
N GLU A 400 -56.90 20.91 -5.19
CA GLU A 400 -57.97 20.40 -6.05
C GLU A 400 -59.05 19.66 -5.25
N CYS A 401 -58.67 18.92 -4.21
CA CYS A 401 -59.62 18.22 -3.35
C CYS A 401 -60.45 19.20 -2.51
N ALA A 402 -59.86 20.31 -2.04
CA ALA A 402 -60.59 21.34 -1.32
C ALA A 402 -61.62 22.04 -2.23
N GLU A 403 -61.19 22.43 -3.44
CA GLU A 403 -62.08 23.03 -4.46
C GLU A 403 -63.26 22.10 -4.77
N LEU A 404 -62.99 20.83 -5.07
CA LEU A 404 -64.02 19.85 -5.39
C LEU A 404 -64.95 19.56 -4.21
N SER A 405 -64.42 19.44 -3.00
CA SER A 405 -65.23 19.16 -1.81
C SER A 405 -66.17 20.32 -1.48
N GLN A 406 -65.72 21.56 -1.62
CA GLN A 406 -66.55 22.75 -1.45
C GLN A 406 -67.66 22.77 -2.50
N TRP A 407 -67.32 22.55 -3.76
CA TRP A 407 -68.30 22.50 -4.84
C TRP A 407 -69.31 21.37 -4.66
N LEU A 408 -68.87 20.17 -4.27
CA LEU A 408 -69.73 19.01 -4.00
C LEU A 408 -70.74 19.31 -2.89
N GLY A 409 -70.32 19.99 -1.81
CA GLY A 409 -71.23 20.46 -0.77
C GLY A 409 -72.35 21.33 -1.34
N SER A 410 -71.99 22.41 -2.04
CA SER A 410 -72.96 23.32 -2.67
C SER A 410 -73.84 22.63 -3.73
N ALA A 411 -73.32 21.63 -4.46
CA ALA A 411 -74.05 20.88 -5.46
C ALA A 411 -75.13 19.97 -4.83
N LEU A 412 -74.79 19.30 -3.72
CA LEU A 412 -75.74 18.47 -2.98
C LEU A 412 -76.83 19.31 -2.31
N ASP A 413 -76.49 20.49 -1.79
CA ASP A 413 -77.46 21.44 -1.22
C ASP A 413 -78.46 21.93 -2.29
N ARG A 414 -77.97 22.25 -3.50
CA ARG A 414 -78.84 22.61 -4.65
C ARG A 414 -79.79 21.47 -5.05
N LEU A 415 -79.29 20.23 -5.12
CA LEU A 415 -80.14 19.06 -5.37
C LEU A 415 -81.19 18.85 -4.28
N GLU A 416 -80.83 19.04 -3.01
CA GLU A 416 -81.76 18.93 -1.90
C GLU A 416 -82.83 20.02 -1.93
N PHE A 417 -82.45 21.25 -2.30
CA PHE A 417 -83.39 22.35 -2.52
C PHE A 417 -84.45 21.98 -3.56
N TRP A 418 -84.04 21.55 -4.78
CA TRP A 418 -84.99 21.16 -5.81
C TRP A 418 -85.85 19.95 -5.41
N ASN A 419 -85.26 18.94 -4.76
CA ASN A 419 -85.99 17.79 -4.25
C ASN A 419 -87.07 18.21 -3.24
N THR A 420 -86.76 19.13 -2.33
CA THR A 420 -87.71 19.63 -1.32
C THR A 420 -88.81 20.46 -1.97
N GLN A 421 -88.45 21.42 -2.83
CA GLN A 421 -89.40 22.28 -3.54
C GLN A 421 -90.37 21.47 -4.41
N SER A 422 -89.91 20.36 -5.01
CA SER A 422 -90.76 19.49 -5.83
C SER A 422 -91.87 18.78 -5.06
N VAL A 423 -91.75 18.68 -3.72
CA VAL A 423 -92.71 17.95 -2.87
C VAL A 423 -93.59 18.89 -2.04
N THR A 424 -93.08 20.04 -1.62
CA THR A 424 -93.72 20.84 -0.54
C THR A 424 -94.57 22.02 -1.02
N VAL A 425 -94.43 22.47 -2.27
CA VAL A 425 -95.10 23.68 -2.78
C VAL A 425 -95.83 23.38 -4.09
N PRO A 426 -97.13 23.67 -4.21
CA PRO A 426 -97.80 23.68 -5.52
C PRO A 426 -97.15 24.75 -6.41
N GLN A 427 -96.39 24.32 -7.42
CA GLN A 427 -95.65 25.23 -8.30
C GLN A 427 -96.45 25.64 -9.53
N GLU A 428 -96.32 26.88 -9.98
CA GLU A 428 -96.80 27.28 -11.31
C GLU A 428 -95.93 26.66 -12.41
N LEU A 429 -96.49 26.45 -13.62
CA LEU A 429 -95.77 25.82 -14.72
C LEU A 429 -94.48 26.57 -15.08
N GLU A 430 -94.49 27.90 -15.01
CA GLU A 430 -93.31 28.72 -15.33
C GLU A 430 -92.20 28.54 -14.28
N SER A 431 -92.53 28.46 -12.99
CA SER A 431 -91.55 28.17 -11.95
C SER A 431 -90.92 26.78 -12.10
N VAL A 432 -91.71 25.77 -12.49
CA VAL A 432 -91.17 24.42 -12.79
C VAL A 432 -90.23 24.46 -14.00
N ARG A 433 -90.54 25.28 -15.01
CA ARG A 433 -89.69 25.48 -16.19
C ARG A 433 -88.37 26.16 -15.83
N ASP A 434 -88.41 27.20 -15.00
CA ASP A 434 -87.21 27.86 -14.49
C ASP A 434 -86.33 26.88 -13.71
N HIS A 435 -86.93 26.06 -12.85
CA HIS A 435 -86.22 25.01 -12.11
C HIS A 435 -85.60 23.96 -13.05
N LEU A 436 -86.31 23.49 -14.07
CA LEU A 436 -85.79 22.53 -15.05
C LEU A 436 -84.67 23.11 -15.91
N HIS A 437 -84.76 24.40 -16.29
CA HIS A 437 -83.68 25.07 -17.01
C HIS A 437 -82.44 25.22 -16.12
N ALA A 438 -82.59 25.68 -14.88
CA ALA A 438 -81.50 25.76 -13.92
C ALA A 438 -80.88 24.39 -13.62
N PHE A 439 -81.71 23.33 -13.54
CA PHE A 439 -81.25 21.95 -13.35
C PHE A 439 -80.47 21.43 -14.56
N LEU A 440 -80.87 21.81 -15.78
CA LEU A 440 -80.15 21.44 -17.00
C LEU A 440 -78.77 22.10 -17.05
N GLU A 441 -78.68 23.38 -16.74
CA GLU A 441 -77.38 24.09 -16.62
C GLU A 441 -76.52 23.50 -15.50
N PHE A 442 -77.12 23.14 -14.36
CA PHE A 442 -76.44 22.39 -13.31
C PHE A 442 -75.90 21.04 -13.79
N SER A 443 -76.67 20.29 -14.57
CA SER A 443 -76.23 18.99 -15.10
C SER A 443 -75.03 19.14 -16.04
N LYS A 444 -75.00 20.21 -16.85
CA LYS A 444 -73.83 20.58 -17.66
C LYS A 444 -72.63 20.95 -16.77
N GLU A 445 -72.86 21.72 -15.70
CA GLU A 445 -71.83 22.06 -14.71
C GLU A 445 -71.20 20.80 -14.09
N VAL A 446 -72.01 19.81 -13.69
CA VAL A 446 -71.52 18.53 -13.14
C VAL A 446 -70.59 17.81 -14.13
N ASP A 447 -70.93 17.76 -15.42
CA ASP A 447 -70.05 17.15 -16.43
C ASP A 447 -68.70 17.88 -16.53
N THR A 448 -68.68 19.21 -16.49
CA THR A 448 -67.40 19.97 -16.53
C THR A 448 -66.49 19.62 -15.33
N ARG A 449 -67.09 19.37 -14.16
CA ARG A 449 -66.39 19.03 -12.91
C ARG A 449 -65.89 17.58 -12.84
N SER A 450 -66.36 16.71 -13.72
CA SER A 450 -65.89 15.31 -13.80
C SER A 450 -64.38 15.19 -14.01
N SER A 451 -63.79 16.13 -14.76
CA SER A 451 -62.34 16.18 -15.02
C SER A 451 -61.53 16.49 -13.75
N LEU A 452 -62.03 17.40 -12.90
CA LEU A 452 -61.45 17.73 -11.60
C LEU A 452 -61.56 16.54 -10.64
N HIS A 453 -62.71 15.86 -10.60
CA HIS A 453 -62.89 14.62 -9.83
C HIS A 453 -61.88 13.54 -10.22
N ALA A 454 -61.74 13.28 -11.52
CA ALA A 454 -60.75 12.33 -12.03
C ALA A 454 -59.31 12.73 -11.67
N SER A 455 -58.98 14.03 -11.72
CA SER A 455 -57.67 14.56 -11.31
C SER A 455 -57.39 14.32 -9.82
N VAL A 456 -58.35 14.63 -8.95
CA VAL A 456 -58.25 14.40 -7.48
C VAL A 456 -58.02 12.93 -7.17
N LEU A 457 -58.78 12.01 -7.79
CA LEU A 457 -58.60 10.57 -7.60
C LEU A 457 -57.25 10.07 -8.12
N SER A 458 -56.81 10.55 -9.29
CA SER A 458 -55.52 10.21 -9.88
C SER A 458 -54.34 10.67 -9.01
N LEU A 459 -54.38 11.93 -8.54
CA LEU A 459 -53.38 12.49 -7.63
C LEU A 459 -53.36 11.75 -6.29
N GLY A 460 -54.53 11.45 -5.73
CA GLY A 460 -54.65 10.63 -4.52
C GLY A 460 -54.04 9.24 -4.71
N ALA A 461 -54.32 8.57 -5.82
CA ALA A 461 -53.73 7.27 -6.16
C ALA A 461 -52.21 7.37 -6.36
N GLN A 462 -51.71 8.45 -6.96
CA GLN A 462 -50.28 8.72 -7.07
C GLN A 462 -49.63 8.88 -5.69
N LEU A 463 -50.25 9.65 -4.80
CA LEU A 463 -49.77 9.85 -3.44
C LEU A 463 -49.76 8.56 -2.62
N LEU A 464 -50.74 7.67 -2.80
CA LEU A 464 -50.73 6.34 -2.16
C LEU A 464 -49.56 5.45 -2.60
N ARG A 465 -48.99 5.68 -3.79
CA ARG A 465 -47.77 4.98 -4.26
C ARG A 465 -46.48 5.65 -3.80
N LEU A 466 -46.49 6.97 -3.64
CA LEU A 466 -45.30 7.76 -3.30
C LEU A 466 -45.05 7.85 -1.80
N LYS A 467 -46.10 8.05 -1.00
CA LYS A 467 -46.00 8.20 0.45
C LYS A 467 -45.66 6.87 1.11
N LYS A 468 -44.72 6.89 2.06
CA LYS A 468 -44.27 5.70 2.79
C LYS A 468 -45.01 5.47 4.10
N VAL A 469 -45.62 6.53 4.65
CA VAL A 469 -46.36 6.53 5.91
C VAL A 469 -47.63 7.39 5.79
N ASP A 470 -48.49 7.36 6.80
CA ASP A 470 -49.65 8.27 6.98
C ASP A 470 -50.69 8.29 5.85
N VAL A 471 -50.87 7.17 5.15
CA VAL A 471 -51.81 7.06 4.03
C VAL A 471 -53.29 6.89 4.45
N ALA A 472 -53.57 6.64 5.73
CA ALA A 472 -54.93 6.34 6.21
C ALA A 472 -55.88 7.55 6.05
N ALA A 473 -55.43 8.74 6.47
CA ALA A 473 -56.21 9.97 6.32
C ALA A 473 -56.47 10.30 4.84
N LEU A 474 -55.46 10.11 3.99
CA LEU A 474 -55.58 10.28 2.54
C LEU A 474 -56.63 9.32 1.94
N ARG A 475 -56.61 8.04 2.31
CA ARG A 475 -57.62 7.06 1.84
C ARG A 475 -59.03 7.44 2.29
N ALA A 476 -59.20 7.88 3.53
CA ALA A 476 -60.50 8.31 4.04
C ALA A 476 -61.04 9.54 3.28
N GLN A 477 -60.17 10.51 3.00
CA GLN A 477 -60.54 11.70 2.22
C GLN A 477 -60.92 11.36 0.78
N MET A 478 -60.14 10.50 0.11
CA MET A 478 -60.47 10.01 -1.24
C MET A 478 -61.81 9.27 -1.26
N ALA A 479 -62.05 8.36 -0.31
CA ALA A 479 -63.30 7.61 -0.22
C ALA A 479 -64.51 8.51 0.02
N ARG A 480 -64.36 9.55 0.85
CA ARG A 480 -65.42 10.54 1.09
C ARG A 480 -65.80 11.28 -0.19
N VAL A 481 -64.82 11.81 -0.93
CA VAL A 481 -65.06 12.54 -2.19
C VAL A 481 -65.74 11.65 -3.21
N ASP A 482 -65.25 10.41 -3.39
CA ASP A 482 -65.82 9.45 -4.34
C ASP A 482 -67.26 9.07 -3.97
N THR A 483 -67.54 8.88 -2.68
CA THR A 483 -68.89 8.59 -2.19
C THR A 483 -69.84 9.77 -2.42
N GLN A 484 -69.42 11.01 -2.14
CA GLN A 484 -70.24 12.20 -2.37
C GLN A 484 -70.50 12.43 -3.86
N TRP A 485 -69.51 12.17 -4.71
CA TRP A 485 -69.66 12.22 -6.16
C TRP A 485 -70.63 11.15 -6.68
N ALA A 486 -70.55 9.92 -6.16
CA ALA A 486 -71.49 8.86 -6.49
C ALA A 486 -72.92 9.19 -6.04
N ASP A 487 -73.10 9.69 -4.81
CA ASP A 487 -74.41 10.13 -4.29
C ASP A 487 -75.01 11.21 -5.21
N LEU A 488 -74.21 12.23 -5.57
CA LEU A 488 -74.60 13.26 -6.52
C LEU A 488 -75.14 12.67 -7.84
N LEU A 489 -74.36 11.78 -8.48
CA LEU A 489 -74.76 11.18 -9.76
C LEU A 489 -76.02 10.31 -9.65
N THR A 490 -76.24 9.62 -8.53
CA THR A 490 -77.45 8.81 -8.33
C THR A 490 -78.70 9.65 -8.07
N ARG A 491 -78.55 10.83 -7.44
CA ARG A 491 -79.68 11.71 -7.10
C ARG A 491 -80.15 12.59 -8.26
N ILE A 492 -79.26 12.95 -9.19
CA ILE A 492 -79.59 13.75 -10.39
C ILE A 492 -80.81 13.20 -11.14
N PRO A 493 -80.83 11.95 -11.64
CA PRO A 493 -81.96 11.46 -12.41
C PRO A 493 -83.26 11.44 -11.61
N LEU A 494 -83.20 11.14 -10.31
CA LEU A 494 -84.39 11.11 -9.44
C LEU A 494 -85.03 12.50 -9.29
N VAL A 495 -84.21 13.54 -9.13
CA VAL A 495 -84.72 14.92 -9.02
C VAL A 495 -85.22 15.41 -10.39
N GLN A 496 -84.50 15.07 -11.45
CA GLN A 496 -84.87 15.41 -12.83
C GLN A 496 -86.24 14.83 -13.21
N GLU A 497 -86.47 13.55 -12.92
CA GLU A 497 -87.75 12.88 -13.16
C GLU A 497 -88.89 13.54 -12.38
N LYS A 498 -88.67 13.87 -11.10
CA LYS A 498 -89.68 14.57 -10.28
C LYS A 498 -90.04 15.95 -10.83
N LEU A 499 -89.04 16.77 -11.16
CA LEU A 499 -89.28 18.10 -11.72
C LEU A 499 -89.99 18.00 -13.08
N HIS A 500 -89.60 17.03 -13.91
CA HIS A 500 -90.25 16.78 -15.20
C HIS A 500 -91.70 16.30 -15.02
N GLN A 501 -91.97 15.41 -14.06
CA GLN A 501 -93.32 14.97 -13.75
C GLN A 501 -94.25 16.15 -13.41
N LEU A 502 -93.78 17.09 -12.57
CA LEU A 502 -94.54 18.30 -12.24
C LEU A 502 -94.85 19.17 -13.47
N GLN A 503 -93.93 19.21 -14.44
CA GLN A 503 -94.18 19.90 -15.70
C GLN A 503 -95.26 19.17 -16.51
N MET A 504 -95.16 17.85 -16.65
CA MET A 504 -96.08 17.06 -17.46
C MET A 504 -97.50 16.96 -16.86
N GLU A 505 -97.64 17.05 -15.54
CA GLU A 505 -98.95 17.18 -14.87
C GLU A 505 -99.72 18.45 -15.30
N LYS A 506 -99.00 19.48 -15.76
CA LYS A 506 -99.56 20.80 -16.13
C LYS A 506 -99.51 21.08 -17.63
N LEU A 507 -98.74 20.31 -18.39
CA LEU A 507 -98.53 20.52 -19.83
C LEU A 507 -99.27 19.47 -20.66
N ALA A 508 -100.23 19.90 -21.47
CA ALA A 508 -100.94 18.99 -22.38
C ALA A 508 -99.98 18.38 -23.42
N SER A 509 -100.13 17.08 -23.71
CA SER A 509 -99.27 16.32 -24.61
C SER A 509 -99.11 16.93 -26.02
N ARG A 510 -100.16 17.55 -26.57
CA ARG A 510 -100.10 18.30 -27.85
C ARG A 510 -99.15 19.50 -27.82
N HIS A 511 -99.13 20.22 -26.70
CA HIS A 511 -98.22 21.34 -26.50
C HIS A 511 -96.79 20.85 -26.29
N ALA A 512 -96.61 19.76 -25.54
CA ALA A 512 -95.30 19.11 -25.38
C ALA A 512 -94.69 18.67 -26.72
N ILE A 513 -95.47 18.09 -27.65
CA ILE A 513 -94.99 17.77 -29.02
C ILE A 513 -94.51 19.03 -29.74
N THR A 514 -95.29 20.11 -29.66
CA THR A 514 -94.97 21.36 -30.36
C THR A 514 -93.68 21.98 -29.83
N GLU A 515 -93.52 22.03 -28.50
CA GLU A 515 -92.31 22.53 -27.85
C GLU A 515 -91.09 21.67 -28.17
N LEU A 516 -91.25 20.34 -28.15
CA LEU A 516 -90.17 19.42 -28.49
C LEU A 516 -89.75 19.53 -29.96
N MET A 517 -90.70 19.67 -30.89
CA MET A 517 -90.41 19.91 -32.30
C MET A 517 -89.71 21.25 -32.55
N SER A 518 -90.05 22.28 -31.78
CA SER A 518 -89.35 23.57 -31.82
C SER A 518 -87.91 23.42 -31.32
N TRP A 519 -87.69 22.75 -30.18
CA TRP A 519 -86.35 22.49 -29.66
C TRP A 519 -85.51 21.62 -30.61
N ILE A 520 -86.09 20.56 -31.19
CA ILE A 520 -85.41 19.72 -32.20
C ILE A 520 -84.96 20.58 -33.39
N SER A 521 -85.81 21.49 -33.87
CA SER A 521 -85.44 22.40 -34.98
C SER A 521 -84.30 23.33 -34.61
N LEU A 522 -84.26 23.86 -33.38
CA LEU A 522 -83.16 24.68 -32.89
C LEU A 522 -81.84 23.88 -32.82
N MET A 523 -81.89 22.65 -32.32
CA MET A 523 -80.71 21.78 -32.24
C MET A 523 -80.21 21.36 -33.63
N GLU A 524 -81.11 20.99 -34.54
CA GLU A 524 -80.75 20.68 -35.93
C GLU A 524 -80.07 21.88 -36.61
N ASN A 525 -80.58 23.10 -36.41
CA ASN A 525 -79.95 24.31 -36.94
C ASN A 525 -78.56 24.55 -36.33
N ALA A 526 -78.42 24.40 -35.00
CA ALA A 526 -77.13 24.59 -34.32
C ALA A 526 -76.06 23.58 -34.77
N ILE A 527 -76.46 22.34 -35.07
CA ILE A 527 -75.58 21.30 -35.62
C ILE A 527 -75.27 21.60 -37.10
N GLN A 528 -76.24 22.08 -37.88
CA GLN A 528 -76.02 22.47 -39.28
C GLN A 528 -75.07 23.68 -39.39
N GLU A 529 -75.15 24.65 -38.49
CA GLU A 529 -74.20 25.77 -38.42
C GLU A 529 -72.78 25.28 -38.16
N ASP A 530 -72.59 24.30 -37.28
CA ASP A 530 -71.29 23.66 -37.02
C ASP A 530 -70.77 22.85 -38.23
N GLN A 531 -71.67 22.39 -39.11
CA GLN A 531 -71.34 21.66 -40.34
C GLN A 531 -71.13 22.57 -41.55
N GLY A 532 -71.82 23.72 -41.60
CA GLY A 532 -71.85 24.68 -42.72
C GLY A 532 -70.80 25.77 -42.62
N SER A 533 -70.20 25.98 -41.45
CA SER A 533 -68.94 26.72 -41.34
C SER A 533 -67.84 25.84 -41.94
N GLU A 534 -67.52 26.02 -43.23
CA GLU A 534 -66.46 25.32 -43.97
C GLU A 534 -65.11 25.39 -43.23
N VAL A 535 -64.90 24.47 -42.30
CA VAL A 535 -63.59 23.97 -41.93
C VAL A 535 -63.18 23.14 -43.14
N THR A 536 -62.35 23.72 -44.01
CA THR A 536 -61.84 23.02 -45.19
C THR A 536 -61.23 21.69 -44.78
N GLN A 537 -61.23 20.68 -45.66
CA GLN A 537 -60.66 19.35 -45.37
C GLN A 537 -59.21 19.40 -44.82
N GLU A 538 -58.51 20.51 -45.03
CA GLU A 538 -57.16 20.81 -44.54
C GLU A 538 -57.18 21.25 -43.05
N ASP A 539 -58.20 21.97 -42.61
CA ASP A 539 -58.42 22.38 -41.22
C ASP A 539 -58.92 21.24 -40.33
N HIS A 540 -59.69 20.29 -40.87
CA HIS A 540 -60.06 19.06 -40.13
C HIS A 540 -58.83 18.21 -39.80
N ARG A 541 -57.86 18.12 -40.73
CA ARG A 541 -56.56 17.50 -40.47
C ARG A 541 -55.72 18.31 -39.46
N SER A 542 -55.75 19.64 -39.55
CA SER A 542 -55.07 20.56 -38.63
C SER A 542 -55.61 20.47 -37.19
N LEU A 543 -56.93 20.39 -37.02
CA LEU A 543 -57.60 20.17 -35.72
C LEU A 543 -57.31 18.77 -35.17
N THR A 544 -57.29 17.72 -35.99
CA THR A 544 -56.84 16.40 -35.53
C THR A 544 -55.34 16.33 -35.19
N ALA A 545 -54.51 17.24 -35.75
CA ALA A 545 -53.08 17.31 -35.47
C ALA A 545 -52.76 18.14 -34.20
N ALA A 546 -53.67 19.02 -33.76
CA ALA A 546 -53.49 19.91 -32.62
C ALA A 546 -54.18 19.37 -31.35
N VAL A 547 -53.62 18.29 -30.77
CA VAL A 547 -54.04 17.80 -29.45
C VAL A 547 -53.83 18.92 -28.41
N GLY A 548 -54.93 19.45 -27.86
CA GLY A 548 -54.91 20.47 -26.80
C GLY A 548 -55.37 21.88 -27.19
N SER A 549 -55.89 22.09 -28.42
CA SER A 549 -56.47 23.39 -28.81
C SER A 549 -57.75 23.69 -28.01
N GLU A 550 -57.89 24.93 -27.54
CA GLU A 550 -59.08 25.47 -26.85
C GLU A 550 -60.37 25.29 -27.67
N VAL A 551 -60.23 25.28 -29.00
CA VAL A 551 -61.32 25.06 -29.97
C VAL A 551 -61.88 23.63 -29.89
N ILE A 552 -61.02 22.62 -29.70
CA ILE A 552 -61.46 21.22 -29.58
C ILE A 552 -62.14 20.99 -28.24
N TYR A 553 -61.60 21.60 -27.18
CA TYR A 553 -62.20 21.52 -25.85
C TYR A 553 -63.59 22.16 -25.82
N SER A 554 -63.75 23.37 -26.38
CA SER A 554 -65.04 24.04 -26.44
C SER A 554 -66.05 23.29 -27.30
N PHE A 555 -65.61 22.70 -28.43
CA PHE A 555 -66.44 21.83 -29.26
C PHE A 555 -66.92 20.59 -28.50
N LEU A 556 -66.01 19.85 -27.84
CA LEU A 556 -66.39 18.68 -27.04
C LEU A 556 -67.36 19.04 -25.90
N GLN A 557 -67.13 20.16 -25.21
CA GLN A 557 -68.03 20.64 -24.16
C GLN A 557 -69.42 20.97 -24.70
N LYS A 558 -69.51 21.61 -25.86
CA LYS A 558 -70.78 21.91 -26.53
C LYS A 558 -71.59 20.64 -26.80
N TYR A 559 -70.96 19.63 -27.42
CA TYR A 559 -71.65 18.38 -27.77
C TYR A 559 -71.96 17.50 -26.55
N LYS A 560 -71.13 17.51 -25.51
CA LYS A 560 -71.51 16.92 -24.21
C LYS A 560 -72.73 17.60 -23.60
N GLY A 561 -72.79 18.94 -23.68
CA GLY A 561 -73.96 19.71 -23.31
C GLY A 561 -75.20 19.25 -24.07
N PHE A 562 -75.13 19.15 -25.39
CA PHE A 562 -76.22 18.62 -26.23
C PHE A 562 -76.66 17.22 -25.82
N ARG A 563 -75.73 16.32 -25.47
CA ARG A 563 -76.06 14.99 -24.97
C ARG A 563 -76.83 15.03 -23.64
N ILE A 564 -76.49 15.95 -22.74
CA ILE A 564 -77.21 16.13 -21.47
C ILE A 564 -78.62 16.66 -21.71
N GLU A 565 -78.77 17.64 -22.61
CA GLU A 565 -80.10 18.15 -23.00
C GLU A 565 -80.95 17.05 -23.65
N LEU A 566 -80.36 16.27 -24.54
CA LEU A 566 -81.01 15.13 -25.20
C LEU A 566 -81.46 14.08 -24.17
N SER A 567 -80.62 13.73 -23.20
CA SER A 567 -80.99 12.83 -22.10
C SER A 567 -82.16 13.39 -21.30
N SER A 568 -82.18 14.70 -21.03
CA SER A 568 -83.28 15.37 -20.33
C SER A 568 -84.59 15.36 -21.11
N LYS A 569 -84.55 15.69 -22.40
CA LYS A 569 -85.73 15.73 -23.27
C LYS A 569 -86.29 14.34 -23.60
N GLN A 570 -85.52 13.26 -23.38
CA GLN A 570 -86.02 11.89 -23.51
C GLN A 570 -87.24 11.63 -22.61
N LEU A 571 -87.28 12.22 -21.41
CA LEU A 571 -88.44 12.10 -20.52
C LEU A 571 -89.72 12.73 -21.12
N THR A 572 -89.59 13.83 -21.89
CA THR A 572 -90.72 14.43 -22.63
C THR A 572 -91.17 13.54 -23.78
N VAL A 573 -90.23 12.95 -24.52
CA VAL A 573 -90.51 11.99 -25.59
C VAL A 573 -91.29 10.80 -25.06
N ASP A 574 -90.85 10.21 -23.95
CA ASP A 574 -91.47 9.05 -23.33
C ASP A 574 -92.89 9.37 -22.85
N PHE A 575 -93.09 10.54 -22.21
CA PHE A 575 -94.42 11.00 -21.77
C PHE A 575 -95.41 11.13 -22.93
N VAL A 576 -95.01 11.78 -24.03
CA VAL A 576 -95.90 11.96 -25.19
C VAL A 576 -96.20 10.62 -25.87
N ASN A 577 -95.21 9.74 -25.98
CA ASN A 577 -95.39 8.39 -26.51
C ASN A 577 -96.38 7.56 -25.67
N GLN A 578 -96.28 7.64 -24.33
CA GLN A 578 -97.23 7.00 -23.42
C GLN A 578 -98.64 7.62 -23.52
N SER A 579 -98.75 8.92 -23.78
CA SER A 579 -100.03 9.63 -23.92
C SER A 579 -100.89 9.12 -25.10
N VAL A 580 -100.27 8.60 -26.18
CA VAL A 580 -101.02 7.96 -27.29
C VAL A 580 -101.76 6.72 -26.84
N LEU A 581 -101.09 5.91 -26.01
CA LEU A 581 -101.66 4.67 -25.50
C LEU A 581 -102.91 4.99 -24.64
N ALA A 582 -102.85 6.04 -23.83
CA ALA A 582 -104.00 6.51 -23.04
C ALA A 582 -105.16 7.03 -23.93
N MET A 583 -104.86 7.84 -24.96
CA MET A 583 -105.89 8.38 -25.88
C MET A 583 -106.57 7.32 -26.76
N SER A 584 -105.96 6.14 -26.93
CA SER A 584 -106.55 5.04 -27.68
C SER A 584 -107.76 4.38 -26.99
N SER A 585 -107.94 4.61 -25.68
CA SER A 585 -108.95 3.93 -24.84
C SER A 585 -110.31 4.64 -24.72
N GLU A 586 -110.40 5.94 -24.99
CA GLU A 586 -111.65 6.72 -24.85
C GLU A 586 -112.28 7.08 -26.20
N ASP A 587 -113.58 6.79 -26.35
CA ASP A 587 -114.57 7.20 -27.36
C ASP A 587 -114.10 7.31 -28.83
N VAL A 588 -114.52 6.36 -29.67
CA VAL A 588 -113.89 6.05 -30.97
C VAL A 588 -114.43 6.88 -32.15
N GLU A 589 -115.61 7.48 -32.04
CA GLU A 589 -116.28 8.07 -33.22
C GLU A 589 -116.24 9.61 -33.27
N GLY A 590 -116.24 10.31 -32.13
CA GLY A 590 -116.27 11.78 -32.10
C GLY A 590 -114.92 12.51 -32.30
N ARG A 591 -113.79 11.83 -32.12
CA ARG A 591 -112.44 12.43 -32.14
C ARG A 591 -111.46 11.79 -33.13
N ARG A 592 -111.94 11.12 -34.17
CA ARG A 592 -111.09 10.37 -35.12
C ARG A 592 -110.04 11.25 -35.81
N ARG A 593 -110.44 12.44 -36.28
CA ARG A 593 -109.53 13.42 -36.92
C ARG A 593 -108.44 13.92 -35.96
N ASP A 594 -108.82 14.15 -34.70
CA ASP A 594 -107.91 14.60 -33.64
C ASP A 594 -106.88 13.55 -33.24
N LYS A 595 -107.28 12.26 -33.28
CA LYS A 595 -106.38 11.12 -33.03
C LYS A 595 -105.38 10.94 -34.19
N THR A 596 -105.82 11.08 -35.43
CA THR A 596 -104.94 11.00 -36.61
C THR A 596 -103.91 12.13 -36.63
N ASP A 597 -104.33 13.38 -36.44
CA ASP A 597 -103.39 14.53 -36.38
C ASP A 597 -102.37 14.39 -35.25
N PHE A 598 -102.79 13.89 -34.08
CA PHE A 598 -101.86 13.62 -32.98
C PHE A 598 -100.82 12.54 -33.35
N ALA A 599 -101.26 11.43 -33.94
CA ALA A 599 -100.38 10.33 -34.32
C ALA A 599 -99.38 10.74 -35.42
N GLU A 600 -99.81 11.55 -36.39
CA GLU A 600 -98.93 12.10 -37.43
C GLU A 600 -97.85 13.02 -36.85
N ARG A 601 -98.23 13.94 -35.96
CA ARG A 601 -97.28 14.86 -35.29
C ARG A 601 -96.28 14.10 -34.43
N LEU A 602 -96.75 13.10 -33.66
CA LEU A 602 -95.87 12.26 -32.86
C LEU A 602 -94.92 11.43 -33.72
N GLY A 603 -95.41 10.83 -34.82
CA GLY A 603 -94.57 10.07 -35.74
C GLY A 603 -93.48 10.92 -36.39
N ALA A 604 -93.82 12.15 -36.82
CA ALA A 604 -92.86 13.11 -37.35
C ALA A 604 -91.81 13.52 -36.30
N MET A 605 -92.25 13.79 -35.07
CA MET A 605 -91.38 14.13 -33.95
C MET A 605 -90.42 13.00 -33.60
N ASN A 606 -90.92 11.76 -33.45
CA ASN A 606 -90.08 10.60 -33.13
C ASN A 606 -89.04 10.32 -34.21
N ARG A 607 -89.39 10.48 -35.50
CA ARG A 607 -88.44 10.31 -36.60
C ARG A 607 -87.31 11.35 -36.51
N ARG A 608 -87.63 12.63 -36.31
CA ARG A 608 -86.61 13.69 -36.19
C ARG A 608 -85.77 13.52 -34.93
N TRP A 609 -86.40 13.13 -33.82
CA TRP A 609 -85.71 12.80 -32.58
C TRP A 609 -84.65 11.70 -32.77
N GLN A 610 -85.00 10.59 -33.42
CA GLN A 610 -84.04 9.51 -33.70
C GLN A 610 -82.88 9.96 -34.60
N ILE A 611 -83.15 10.80 -35.61
CA ILE A 611 -82.10 11.36 -36.47
C ILE A 611 -81.17 12.26 -35.65
N LEU A 612 -81.72 13.15 -34.82
CA LEU A 612 -80.96 14.05 -33.97
C LEU A 612 -80.10 13.28 -32.96
N GLN A 613 -80.63 12.21 -32.35
CA GLN A 613 -79.86 11.31 -31.48
C GLN A 613 -78.65 10.71 -32.21
N GLY A 614 -78.84 10.26 -33.45
CA GLY A 614 -77.76 9.74 -34.29
C GLY A 614 -76.69 10.79 -34.59
N LEU A 615 -77.10 12.00 -34.97
CA LEU A 615 -76.18 13.10 -35.30
C LEU A 615 -75.33 13.55 -34.10
N ILE A 616 -75.94 13.64 -32.91
CA ILE A 616 -75.22 14.02 -31.69
C ILE A 616 -74.28 12.89 -31.22
N ALA A 617 -74.63 11.62 -31.46
CA ALA A 617 -73.79 10.48 -31.09
C ALA A 617 -72.60 10.25 -32.04
N GLU A 618 -72.71 10.67 -33.30
CA GLU A 618 -71.63 10.61 -34.30
C GLU A 618 -70.51 11.63 -34.03
N LYS A 619 -70.85 12.74 -33.37
CA LYS A 619 -69.93 13.84 -33.01
C LYS A 619 -69.36 13.64 -31.60
#